data_AF-A0A2W0ALX2-F1
#
_entry.id   AF-A0A2W0ALX2-F1
#
_cell.length_a   1.000
_cell.length_b   1.000
_cell.length_c   1.000
_cell.angle_alpha   90.00
_cell.angle_beta   90.00
_cell.angle_gamma   90.00
#
_symmetry.space_group_name_H-M   'P 1'
#
loop_
_entity.id
_entity.type
_entity.pdbx_description
1 polymer ?
#
loop_
_entity_poly.entity_id
_entity_poly.type
_entity_poly.pdbx_seq_one_letter_code
_entity_poly.pdbx_strand_id
1 'polypeptide(L)'
;MKHLKKLEEEVSMWPHISVHSHRFGGREFLFGKAEVGHVHIGGAVDIPFTRPIGDALLAEALAEEHRWVPNSGWITFRIRSEQDFKHALWLMRLSYLRYLLKTTDEPRNLFEQESEQLRLSSRFKSLLGPFVPKKATVVSADPLPA
;
A
#
# COMPACT_ATOMS: atom_id res chain seq x y z
N MET A 1 -16.27 13.08 -7.79
CA MET A 1 -15.78 12.27 -8.94
C MET A 1 -14.40 12.68 -9.46
N LYS A 2 -14.07 13.97 -9.62
CA LYS A 2 -12.73 14.41 -10.09
C LYS A 2 -11.56 13.81 -9.29
N HIS A 3 -11.63 13.81 -7.96
CA HIS A 3 -10.56 13.29 -7.11
C HIS A 3 -10.35 11.77 -7.23
N LEU A 4 -11.42 10.99 -7.47
CA LEU A 4 -11.30 9.54 -7.71
C LEU A 4 -10.54 9.25 -8.99
N LYS A 5 -10.92 9.94 -10.08
CA LYS A 5 -10.23 9.80 -11.36
C LYS A 5 -8.75 10.19 -11.25
N LYS A 6 -8.46 11.29 -10.54
CA LYS A 6 -7.09 11.70 -10.25
C LYS A 6 -6.32 10.64 -9.46
N LEU A 7 -6.94 10.01 -8.46
CA LEU A 7 -6.31 8.93 -7.70
C LEU A 7 -6.02 7.72 -8.60
N GLU A 8 -6.97 7.33 -9.45
CA GLU A 8 -6.78 6.26 -10.42
C GLU A 8 -5.61 6.56 -11.37
N GLU A 9 -5.57 7.77 -11.95
CA GLU A 9 -4.49 8.22 -12.83
C GLU A 9 -3.13 8.16 -12.13
N GLU A 10 -3.00 8.72 -10.93
CA GLU A 10 -1.74 8.75 -10.17
C GLU A 10 -1.26 7.34 -9.80
N VAL A 11 -2.15 6.49 -9.28
CA VAL A 11 -1.79 5.12 -8.86
C VAL A 11 -1.48 4.24 -10.07
N SER A 12 -2.16 4.45 -11.20
CA SER A 12 -1.91 3.69 -12.44
C SER A 12 -0.50 3.93 -13.03
N MET A 13 0.12 5.05 -12.69
CA MET A 13 1.47 5.40 -13.15
C MET A 13 2.57 4.79 -12.27
N TRP A 14 2.24 4.17 -11.14
CA TRP A 14 3.25 3.56 -10.28
C TRP A 14 3.83 2.30 -10.91
N PRO A 15 5.15 2.08 -10.80
CA PRO A 15 5.78 0.87 -11.30
C PRO A 15 5.10 -0.40 -10.77
N HIS A 16 4.89 -1.37 -11.66
CA HIS A 16 4.29 -2.68 -11.36
C HIS A 16 2.80 -2.66 -10.99
N ILE A 17 2.11 -1.52 -11.10
CA ILE A 17 0.65 -1.45 -10.96
C ILE A 17 -0.04 -1.84 -12.26
N SER A 18 -1.07 -2.68 -12.14
CA SER A 18 -2.08 -2.90 -13.17
C SER A 18 -3.45 -2.52 -12.61
N VAL A 19 -4.34 -2.00 -13.47
CA VAL A 19 -5.65 -1.50 -13.06
C VAL A 19 -6.76 -2.32 -13.71
N HIS A 20 -7.63 -2.89 -12.89
CA HIS A 20 -8.72 -3.76 -13.34
C HIS A 20 -10.08 -3.22 -12.89
N SER A 21 -11.15 -3.79 -13.44
CA SER A 21 -12.51 -3.51 -12.94
C SER A 21 -12.76 -4.30 -11.67
N HIS A 22 -13.20 -3.63 -10.62
CA HIS A 22 -13.50 -4.30 -9.36
C HIS A 22 -14.89 -4.96 -9.41
N ARG A 23 -15.02 -6.20 -8.90
CA ARG A 23 -16.26 -7.01 -8.99
C ARG A 23 -17.50 -6.38 -8.33
N PHE A 24 -17.31 -5.45 -7.41
CA PHE A 24 -18.39 -4.72 -6.74
C PHE A 24 -18.59 -3.29 -7.30
N GLY A 25 -18.05 -3.03 -8.49
CA GLY A 25 -18.01 -1.72 -9.11
C GLY A 25 -16.78 -0.91 -8.69
N GLY A 26 -16.31 -0.05 -9.60
CA GLY A 26 -15.10 0.74 -9.40
C GLY A 26 -13.83 0.09 -9.98
N ARG A 27 -12.66 0.44 -9.45
CA ARG A 27 -11.35 0.03 -9.99
C ARG A 27 -10.44 -0.50 -8.90
N GLU A 28 -9.76 -1.61 -9.18
CA GLU A 28 -8.76 -2.22 -8.30
C GLU A 28 -7.35 -2.04 -8.86
N PHE A 29 -6.38 -1.88 -7.97
CA PHE A 29 -4.98 -1.66 -8.28
C PHE A 29 -4.16 -2.84 -7.76
N LEU A 30 -3.51 -3.57 -8.66
CA LEU A 30 -2.74 -4.76 -8.32
C LEU A 30 -1.25 -4.54 -8.55
N PHE A 31 -0.44 -4.86 -7.55
CA PHE A 31 1.00 -5.08 -7.67
C PHE A 31 1.24 -6.55 -8.03
N GLY A 32 1.47 -6.85 -9.30
CA GLY A 32 1.46 -8.23 -9.78
C GLY A 32 0.10 -8.89 -9.55
N LYS A 33 0.02 -9.82 -8.60
CA LYS A 33 -1.25 -10.47 -8.18
C LYS A 33 -1.80 -9.97 -6.84
N ALA A 34 -1.08 -9.07 -6.15
CA ALA A 34 -1.45 -8.60 -4.83
C ALA A 34 -2.21 -7.28 -4.92
N GLU A 35 -3.35 -7.18 -4.24
CA GLU A 35 -4.13 -5.96 -4.21
C GLU A 35 -3.45 -4.89 -3.34
N VAL A 36 -3.23 -3.72 -3.93
CA VAL A 36 -2.74 -2.53 -3.21
C VAL A 36 -3.89 -1.76 -2.60
N GLY A 37 -5.03 -1.74 -3.28
CA GLY A 37 -6.30 -1.17 -2.84
C GLY A 37 -7.27 -1.06 -4.02
N HIS A 38 -8.47 -0.59 -3.74
CA HIS A 38 -9.46 -0.33 -4.78
C HIS A 38 -10.34 0.88 -4.43
N VAL A 39 -10.94 1.47 -5.46
CA VAL A 39 -11.89 2.56 -5.32
C VAL A 39 -13.27 2.15 -5.79
N HIS A 40 -14.29 2.61 -5.06
CA HIS A 40 -15.69 2.50 -5.44
C HIS A 40 -16.17 3.79 -6.11
N ILE A 41 -17.18 3.66 -6.99
CA ILE A 41 -17.80 4.80 -7.68
C ILE A 41 -18.30 5.88 -6.69
N GLY A 42 -18.69 5.47 -5.48
CA GLY A 42 -19.18 6.33 -4.40
C GLY A 42 -18.12 7.11 -3.61
N GLY A 43 -16.83 7.04 -3.96
CA GLY A 43 -15.77 7.83 -3.27
C GLY A 43 -15.07 7.11 -2.12
N ALA A 44 -15.42 5.86 -1.86
CA ALA A 44 -14.73 5.02 -0.89
C ALA A 44 -13.49 4.38 -1.52
N VAL A 45 -12.41 4.32 -0.75
CA VAL A 45 -11.15 3.68 -1.07
C VAL A 45 -10.93 2.62 0.00
N ASP A 46 -10.89 1.36 -0.41
CA ASP A 46 -10.63 0.24 0.49
C ASP A 46 -9.22 -0.27 0.26
N ILE A 47 -8.49 -0.48 1.35
CA ILE A 47 -7.04 -0.75 1.29
C ILE A 47 -6.70 -1.93 2.21
N PRO A 48 -6.16 -3.03 1.66
CA PRO A 48 -5.77 -4.20 2.44
C PRO A 48 -4.43 -3.97 3.15
N PHE A 49 -4.41 -3.80 4.47
CA PHE A 49 -3.19 -3.84 5.26
C PHE A 49 -3.03 -5.16 6.04
N THR A 50 -1.86 -5.35 6.67
CA THR A 50 -1.74 -6.32 7.76
C THR A 50 -2.44 -5.77 8.99
N ARG A 51 -2.96 -6.66 9.86
CA ARG A 51 -3.65 -6.23 11.10
C ARG A 51 -2.87 -5.18 11.90
N PRO A 52 -1.56 -5.34 12.19
CA PRO A 52 -0.84 -4.33 12.97
C PRO A 52 -0.78 -2.93 12.33
N ILE A 53 -0.72 -2.85 10.99
CA ILE A 53 -0.74 -1.57 10.27
C ILE A 53 -2.15 -0.99 10.26
N GLY A 54 -3.16 -1.81 9.97
CA GLY A 54 -4.57 -1.41 10.03
C GLY A 54 -4.95 -0.86 11.40
N ASP A 55 -4.65 -1.60 12.47
CA ASP A 55 -4.92 -1.19 13.85
C ASP A 55 -4.24 0.14 14.21
N ALA A 56 -3.03 0.38 13.70
CA ALA A 56 -2.33 1.65 13.88
C ALA A 56 -3.01 2.82 13.16
N LEU A 57 -3.46 2.61 11.93
CA LEU A 57 -4.21 3.60 11.16
C LEU A 57 -5.54 3.95 11.84
N LEU A 58 -6.25 2.95 12.37
CA LEU A 58 -7.51 3.15 13.08
C LEU A 58 -7.28 3.88 14.42
N ALA A 59 -6.28 3.48 15.20
CA ALA A 59 -5.96 4.11 16.48
C ALA A 59 -5.54 5.58 16.35
N GLU A 60 -4.95 5.97 15.22
CA GLU A 60 -4.56 7.35 14.92
C GLU A 60 -5.63 8.12 14.14
N ALA A 61 -6.83 7.54 13.96
CA ALA A 61 -7.94 8.11 13.18
C ALA A 61 -7.55 8.52 11.75
N LEU A 62 -6.59 7.80 11.15
CA LEU A 62 -6.13 8.00 9.78
C LEU A 62 -7.00 7.26 8.77
N ALA A 63 -7.86 6.33 9.20
CA ALA A 63 -8.82 5.65 8.36
C ALA A 63 -10.02 5.14 9.18
N GLU A 64 -11.07 4.68 8.49
CA GLU A 64 -12.23 4.02 9.08
C GLU A 64 -12.08 2.49 9.00
N GLU A 65 -12.67 1.76 9.94
CA GLU A 65 -12.70 0.29 9.88
C GLU A 65 -13.52 -0.17 8.66
N HIS A 66 -12.99 -1.18 7.96
CA HIS A 66 -13.69 -1.73 6.80
C HIS A 66 -14.97 -2.48 7.22
N ARG A 67 -16.14 -1.92 6.84
CA ARG A 67 -17.46 -2.37 7.27
C ARG A 67 -17.75 -3.87 7.07
N TRP A 68 -17.30 -4.45 5.97
CA TRP A 68 -17.67 -5.83 5.58
C TRP A 68 -16.69 -6.90 6.07
N VAL A 69 -15.46 -6.51 6.40
CA VAL A 69 -14.41 -7.43 6.87
C VAL A 69 -13.68 -6.77 8.05
N PRO A 70 -14.39 -6.51 9.17
CA PRO A 70 -13.79 -5.91 10.35
C PRO A 70 -12.70 -6.80 10.94
N ASN A 71 -11.81 -6.24 11.76
CA ASN A 71 -10.69 -6.96 12.39
C ASN A 71 -9.73 -7.70 11.41
N SER A 72 -9.73 -7.36 10.12
CA SER A 72 -8.89 -8.03 9.10
C SER A 72 -7.59 -7.30 8.81
N GLY A 73 -7.45 -6.04 9.24
CA GLY A 73 -6.43 -5.10 8.81
C GLY A 73 -6.84 -4.28 7.58
N TRP A 74 -7.98 -4.60 6.95
CA TRP A 74 -8.55 -3.75 5.91
C TRP A 74 -9.11 -2.47 6.51
N ILE A 75 -8.89 -1.37 5.80
CA ILE A 75 -9.45 -0.07 6.14
C ILE A 75 -10.27 0.47 4.98
N THR A 76 -11.17 1.39 5.29
CA THR A 76 -11.90 2.21 4.32
C THR A 76 -11.55 3.68 4.56
N PHE A 77 -11.40 4.45 3.48
CA PHE A 77 -11.25 5.90 3.55
C PHE A 77 -12.15 6.57 2.51
N ARG A 78 -12.71 7.75 2.82
CA ARG A 78 -13.64 8.46 1.92
C ARG A 78 -13.05 9.76 1.42
N ILE A 79 -13.02 9.92 0.10
CA ILE A 79 -12.53 11.15 -0.53
C ILE A 79 -13.68 12.14 -0.73
N ARG A 80 -13.66 13.26 -0.01
CA ARG A 80 -14.65 14.35 -0.13
C ARG A 80 -14.02 15.69 -0.52
N SER A 81 -12.71 15.83 -0.34
CA SER A 81 -11.95 17.06 -0.59
C SER A 81 -10.59 16.76 -1.24
N GLU A 82 -9.86 17.83 -1.62
CA GLU A 82 -8.49 17.71 -2.10
C GLU A 82 -7.53 17.28 -0.98
N GLN A 83 -7.80 17.63 0.28
CA GLN A 83 -7.05 17.12 1.43
C GLN A 83 -7.23 15.61 1.57
N ASP A 84 -8.47 15.13 1.44
CA ASP A 84 -8.76 13.69 1.50
C ASP A 84 -8.10 12.94 0.33
N PHE A 85 -8.05 13.55 -0.85
CA PHE A 85 -7.33 12.98 -1.99
C PHE A 85 -5.85 12.74 -1.66
N LYS A 86 -5.17 13.74 -1.10
CA LYS A 86 -3.75 13.61 -0.71
C LYS A 86 -3.56 12.52 0.35
N HIS A 87 -4.49 12.44 1.30
CA HIS A 87 -4.46 11.43 2.34
C HIS A 87 -4.72 10.02 1.80
N ALA A 88 -5.68 9.85 0.89
CA ALA A 88 -5.93 8.58 0.21
C ALA A 88 -4.73 8.13 -0.61
N LEU A 89 -4.07 9.05 -1.32
CA LEU A 89 -2.85 8.76 -2.06
C LEU A 89 -1.71 8.32 -1.12
N TRP A 90 -1.59 8.96 0.05
CA TRP A 90 -0.65 8.55 1.10
C TRP A 90 -0.94 7.13 1.61
N LEU A 91 -2.20 6.79 1.89
CA LEU A 91 -2.61 5.44 2.30
C LEU A 91 -2.32 4.39 1.22
N MET A 92 -2.63 4.70 -0.05
CA MET A 92 -2.33 3.82 -1.18
C MET A 92 -0.81 3.61 -1.32
N ARG A 93 -0.01 4.66 -1.13
CA ARG A 93 1.46 4.58 -1.21
C ARG A 93 2.04 3.74 -0.08
N LEU A 94 1.48 3.85 1.13
CA LEU A 94 1.83 3.00 2.27
C LEU A 94 1.57 1.52 1.97
N SER A 95 0.42 1.20 1.36
CA SER A 95 0.08 -0.17 0.96
C SER A 95 1.05 -0.69 -0.11
N TYR A 96 1.30 0.13 -1.14
CA TYR A 96 2.21 -0.14 -2.25
C TYR A 96 3.65 -0.40 -1.77
N LEU A 97 4.15 0.41 -0.84
CA LEU A 97 5.51 0.31 -0.31
C LEU A 97 5.82 -1.08 0.25
N ARG A 98 4.86 -1.75 0.91
CA ARG A 98 5.04 -3.12 1.45
C ARG A 98 5.37 -4.15 0.37
N TYR A 99 4.92 -3.92 -0.86
CA TYR A 99 5.20 -4.79 -2.00
C TYR A 99 6.49 -4.38 -2.68
N LEU A 100 6.68 -3.07 -2.91
CA LEU A 100 7.87 -2.54 -3.57
C LEU A 100 9.17 -2.88 -2.79
N LEU A 101 9.13 -2.83 -1.46
CA LEU A 101 10.26 -3.23 -0.59
C LEU A 101 10.69 -4.69 -0.77
N LYS A 102 9.82 -5.56 -1.27
CA LYS A 102 10.14 -6.97 -1.51
C LYS A 102 10.72 -7.25 -2.89
N THR A 103 10.62 -6.29 -3.81
CA THR A 103 10.99 -6.49 -5.22
C THR A 103 12.18 -5.66 -5.67
N THR A 104 12.61 -4.67 -4.88
CA THR A 104 13.78 -3.85 -5.18
C THR A 104 15.07 -4.49 -4.68
N ASP A 105 16.19 -4.22 -5.37
CA ASP A 105 17.53 -4.65 -4.97
C ASP A 105 18.10 -3.83 -3.80
N GLU A 106 17.59 -2.61 -3.58
CA GLU A 106 18.04 -1.70 -2.51
C GLU A 106 16.91 -1.33 -1.54
N PRO A 107 16.30 -2.30 -0.84
CA PRO A 107 15.08 -2.06 -0.07
C PRO A 107 15.31 -1.16 1.15
N ARG A 108 16.52 -1.05 1.67
CA ARG A 108 16.84 -0.16 2.80
C ARG A 108 16.86 1.31 2.36
N ASN A 109 17.60 1.62 1.30
CA ASN A 109 17.68 2.97 0.74
C ASN A 109 16.29 3.46 0.33
N LEU A 110 15.53 2.60 -0.36
CA LEU A 110 14.14 2.91 -0.73
C LEU A 110 13.27 3.14 0.50
N PHE A 111 13.39 2.30 1.54
CA PHE A 111 12.59 2.45 2.74
C PHE A 111 12.87 3.77 3.47
N GLU A 112 14.14 4.19 3.54
CA GLU A 112 14.54 5.45 4.14
C GLU A 112 13.96 6.64 3.35
N GLN A 113 14.16 6.64 2.03
CA GLN A 113 13.64 7.68 1.14
C GLN A 113 12.11 7.82 1.22
N GLU A 114 11.38 6.70 1.10
CA GLU A 114 9.92 6.70 1.16
C GLU A 114 9.42 7.07 2.57
N SER A 115 10.15 6.67 3.62
CA SER A 115 9.82 7.07 5.00
C SER A 115 9.90 8.58 5.21
N GLU A 116 10.87 9.25 4.59
CA GLU A 116 11.02 10.71 4.63
C GLU A 116 9.93 11.40 3.80
N GLN A 117 9.73 10.94 2.55
CA GLN A 117 8.75 11.50 1.64
C GLN A 117 7.31 11.38 2.19
N LEU A 118 6.98 10.24 2.79
CA LEU A 118 5.69 9.99 3.42
C LEU A 118 5.60 10.54 4.84
N ARG A 119 6.70 11.09 5.39
CA ARG A 119 6.78 11.59 6.78
C ARG A 119 6.27 10.57 7.79
N LEU A 120 6.69 9.31 7.65
CA LEU A 120 6.21 8.22 8.50
C LEU A 120 6.60 8.46 9.95
N SER A 121 5.66 8.24 10.87
CA SER A 121 5.94 8.21 12.31
C SER A 121 6.85 7.03 12.66
N SER A 122 7.55 7.10 13.80
CA SER A 122 8.39 5.98 14.28
C SER A 122 7.60 4.67 14.40
N ARG A 123 6.29 4.76 14.71
CA ARG A 123 5.39 3.61 14.76
C ARG A 123 5.22 2.97 13.39
N PHE A 124 4.88 3.73 12.35
CA PHE A 124 4.73 3.17 11.00
C PHE A 124 6.07 2.68 10.43
N LYS A 125 7.18 3.35 10.71
CA LYS A 125 8.52 2.85 10.35
C LYS A 125 8.78 1.47 10.98
N SER A 126 8.49 1.31 12.27
CA SER A 126 8.65 0.02 12.95
C SER A 126 7.73 -1.07 12.39
N LEU A 127 6.49 -0.74 12.01
CA LEU A 127 5.53 -1.69 11.46
C LEU A 127 5.86 -2.11 10.03
N LEU A 128 6.53 -1.24 9.27
CA LEU A 128 6.99 -1.54 7.92
C LEU A 128 8.38 -2.19 7.86
N GLY A 129 9.20 -2.02 8.90
CA GLY A 129 10.53 -2.63 8.99
C GLY A 129 10.60 -4.13 8.65
N PRO A 130 9.64 -4.97 9.10
CA PRO A 130 9.60 -6.39 8.72
C PRO A 130 9.45 -6.68 7.22
N PHE A 131 8.99 -5.71 6.42
CA PHE A 131 8.87 -5.85 4.96
C PHE A 131 10.18 -5.53 4.23
N VAL A 132 11.17 -4.96 4.92
CA VAL A 132 12.51 -4.71 4.36
C VAL A 132 13.33 -6.00 4.48
N PRO A 133 13.66 -6.67 3.36
CA PRO A 133 14.49 -7.87 3.40
C PRO A 133 15.81 -7.60 4.13
N LYS A 134 16.19 -8.49 5.03
CA LYS A 134 17.59 -8.58 5.46
C LYS A 134 18.38 -9.03 4.23
N LYS A 135 19.54 -8.40 3.94
CA LYS A 135 20.41 -8.75 2.80
C LYS A 135 20.41 -10.28 2.65
N ALA A 136 19.99 -10.77 1.48
CA ALA A 136 20.15 -12.18 1.17
C ALA A 136 21.66 -12.47 1.21
N THR A 137 22.09 -13.37 2.07
CA THR A 137 23.34 -14.11 1.84
C THR A 137 23.17 -14.75 0.47
N VAL A 138 24.00 -14.35 -0.48
CA VAL A 138 24.13 -15.05 -1.76
C VAL A 138 24.49 -16.49 -1.42
N VAL A 139 23.53 -17.41 -1.55
CA VAL A 139 23.85 -18.84 -1.53
C VAL A 139 24.51 -19.08 -2.87
N SER A 140 25.84 -19.09 -2.88
CA SER A 140 26.63 -19.63 -3.98
C SER A 140 26.16 -21.07 -4.16
N ALA A 141 25.48 -21.33 -5.28
CA ALA A 141 25.23 -22.69 -5.73
C ALA A 141 26.59 -23.23 -6.19
N ASP A 142 27.23 -24.03 -5.34
CA ASP A 142 28.39 -24.81 -5.77
C ASP A 142 27.94 -25.74 -6.92
N PRO A 143 28.73 -25.87 -8.00
CA PRO A 143 28.39 -26.80 -9.07
C PRO A 143 28.44 -28.23 -8.55
N LEU A 144 27.39 -29.00 -8.84
CA LEU A 144 27.36 -30.45 -8.65
C LEU A 144 28.60 -31.08 -9.31
N PRO A 145 29.35 -31.96 -8.64
CA PRO A 145 30.43 -32.69 -9.27
C PRO A 145 29.88 -33.66 -10.33
N ALA A 146 30.66 -33.82 -11.39
CA ALA A 146 30.36 -34.58 -12.60
C ALA A 146 30.17 -36.09 -12.37
#